data_AF-A0A520VNW1-F1
#
_entry.id   AF-A0A520VNW1-F1
#
_cell.length_a   1.000
_cell.length_b   1.000
_cell.length_c   1.000
_cell.angle_alpha   90.00
_cell.angle_beta   90.00
_cell.angle_gamma   90.00
#
_symmetry.space_group_name_H-M   'P 1'
#
loop_
_entity.id
_entity.type
_entity.pdbx_description
1 polymer ?
#
loop_
_entity_poly.entity_id
_entity_poly.type
_entity_poly.pdbx_seq_one_letter_code
_entity_poly.pdbx_strand_id
1 'polypeptide(L)'
;MPQEPDIDISKIESKEELPMPVPRRTDARPAENIKPNSDEVFGNTGPDSGFALKIVSSYKNIWKSHPRNKLISSVITNLIIYRASHYGRAPTINDLHLVLGLLRISENNTGELNDEVLNMCTKDKTKGLHLIKLFNFLT
;
A
#
# COMPACT_ATOMS: atom_id res chain seq x y z
N MET A 1 10.40 39.68 47.72
CA MET A 1 8.94 39.45 47.69
C MET A 1 8.48 39.65 46.26
N PRO A 2 7.88 38.65 45.59
CA PRO A 2 7.35 38.84 44.25
C PRO A 2 5.99 39.55 44.38
N GLN A 3 5.85 40.69 43.72
CA GLN A 3 4.59 41.42 43.66
C GLN A 3 3.82 40.87 42.47
N GLU A 4 2.86 39.99 42.73
CA GLU A 4 1.94 39.55 41.68
C GLU A 4 0.89 40.63 41.42
N PRO A 5 0.58 40.91 40.14
CA PRO A 5 -0.45 41.88 39.79
C PRO A 5 -1.84 41.35 40.15
N ASP A 6 -2.62 42.18 40.85
CA ASP A 6 -4.03 41.92 41.18
C ASP A 6 -4.91 42.18 39.95
N ILE A 7 -5.09 41.15 39.13
CA ILE A 7 -5.87 41.21 37.89
C ILE A 7 -7.29 40.73 38.19
N ASP A 8 -8.24 41.65 38.07
CA ASP A 8 -9.67 41.35 38.21
C ASP A 8 -10.20 40.65 36.94
N ILE A 9 -10.22 39.32 37.03
CA ILE A 9 -10.65 38.39 35.98
C ILE A 9 -12.11 38.61 35.55
N SER A 10 -12.93 39.26 36.39
CA SER A 10 -14.34 39.51 36.08
C SER A 10 -14.55 40.58 34.99
N LYS A 11 -13.53 41.38 34.69
CA LYS A 11 -13.55 42.43 33.66
C LYS A 11 -13.05 41.95 32.29
N ILE A 12 -12.61 40.70 32.19
CA ILE A 12 -12.13 40.12 30.94
C ILE A 12 -13.34 39.54 30.21
N GLU A 13 -13.77 40.18 29.13
CA GLU A 13 -14.80 39.63 28.26
C GLU A 13 -14.33 38.28 27.68
N SER A 14 -15.01 37.20 28.06
CA SER A 14 -14.79 35.89 27.46
C SER A 14 -15.26 35.93 26.01
N LYS A 15 -14.33 35.75 25.06
CA LYS A 15 -14.70 35.52 23.66
C LYS A 15 -15.58 34.27 23.60
N GLU A 16 -16.77 34.37 23.00
CA GLU A 16 -17.61 33.20 22.75
C GLU A 16 -16.83 32.16 21.95
N GLU A 17 -16.85 30.91 22.40
CA GLU A 17 -16.29 29.79 21.65
C GLU A 17 -17.04 29.69 20.31
N LEU A 18 -16.34 30.02 19.22
CA LEU A 18 -16.86 29.81 17.88
C LEU A 18 -17.14 28.31 17.69
N PRO A 19 -18.32 27.92 17.18
CA PRO A 19 -18.56 26.52 16.84
C PRO A 19 -17.51 26.07 15.83
N MET A 20 -16.76 25.01 16.15
CA MET A 20 -15.73 24.49 15.26
C MET A 20 -16.34 24.20 13.87
N PRO A 21 -15.78 24.73 12.77
CA PRO A 21 -16.46 24.74 11.48
C PRO A 21 -16.47 23.39 10.76
N VAL A 22 -16.05 22.31 11.40
CA VAL A 22 -15.88 21.01 10.73
C VAL A 22 -16.50 19.90 11.58
N PRO A 23 -17.57 19.24 11.09
CA PRO A 23 -18.07 18.01 11.68
C PRO A 23 -16.94 16.99 11.82
N ARG A 24 -16.77 16.47 13.03
CA ARG A 24 -15.76 15.45 13.33
C ARG A 24 -16.22 14.13 12.69
N ARG A 25 -15.76 13.89 11.45
CA ARG A 25 -15.96 12.70 10.61
C ARG A 25 -17.41 12.47 10.14
N THR A 26 -17.60 12.41 8.83
CA THR A 26 -18.78 11.80 8.20
C THR A 26 -18.58 10.29 8.12
N ASP A 27 -19.62 9.51 8.44
CA ASP A 27 -19.57 8.05 8.63
C ASP A 27 -19.25 7.22 7.37
N ALA A 28 -19.13 7.85 6.20
CA ALA A 28 -18.84 7.14 4.96
C ALA A 28 -17.90 7.95 4.08
N ARG A 29 -16.62 7.59 4.08
CA ARG A 29 -15.74 7.98 2.97
C ARG A 29 -16.09 7.13 1.75
N PRO A 30 -16.19 7.72 0.54
CA PRO A 30 -16.47 6.97 -0.69
C PRO A 30 -15.48 5.83 -0.98
N ALA A 31 -14.29 5.86 -0.36
CA ALA A 31 -13.23 4.87 -0.52
C ALA A 31 -13.02 3.96 0.70
N GLU A 32 -13.77 4.13 1.79
CA GLU A 32 -13.73 3.21 2.93
C GLU A 32 -14.69 2.06 2.69
N ASN A 33 -14.22 1.03 1.99
CA ASN A 33 -14.96 -0.21 1.88
C ASN A 33 -14.81 -1.00 3.19
N ILE A 34 -15.67 -0.72 4.17
CA ILE A 34 -15.66 -1.37 5.51
C ILE A 34 -15.94 -2.89 5.40
N LYS A 35 -16.52 -3.34 4.28
CA LYS A 35 -16.73 -4.75 3.96
C LYS A 35 -16.10 -5.07 2.61
N PRO A 36 -14.82 -5.47 2.54
CA PRO A 36 -14.25 -5.96 1.30
C PRO A 36 -15.11 -7.13 0.82
N ASN A 37 -15.67 -7.02 -0.39
CA ASN A 37 -16.37 -8.15 -0.98
C ASN A 37 -15.33 -9.26 -1.20
N SER A 38 -15.60 -10.48 -0.77
CA SER A 38 -14.63 -11.58 -0.74
C SER A 38 -14.06 -11.96 -2.11
N ASP A 39 -14.71 -11.50 -3.18
CA ASP A 39 -14.33 -11.78 -4.56
C ASP A 39 -13.23 -10.85 -5.09
N GLU A 40 -12.98 -9.70 -4.44
CA GLU A 40 -11.93 -8.76 -4.83
C GLU A 40 -10.60 -9.14 -4.20
N VAL A 41 -9.84 -9.98 -4.91
CA VAL A 41 -8.51 -10.47 -4.51
C VAL A 41 -7.47 -9.33 -4.44
N PHE A 42 -7.60 -8.32 -5.28
CA PHE A 42 -6.70 -7.16 -5.30
C PHE A 42 -7.47 -5.92 -4.87
N GLY A 43 -6.89 -5.14 -3.94
CA GLY A 43 -7.52 -3.93 -3.43
C GLY A 43 -7.85 -2.94 -4.55
N ASN A 44 -8.85 -2.09 -4.29
CA ASN A 44 -9.30 -1.07 -5.23
C ASN A 44 -8.13 -0.27 -5.83
N THR A 45 -8.24 0.09 -7.12
CA THR A 45 -7.30 0.99 -7.80
C THR A 45 -7.42 2.39 -7.21
N GLY A 46 -6.76 2.59 -6.06
CA GLY A 46 -6.76 3.82 -5.28
C GLY A 46 -5.35 4.23 -4.88
N PRO A 47 -5.17 5.05 -3.82
CA PRO A 47 -3.85 5.53 -3.38
C PRO A 47 -2.85 4.38 -3.17
N ASP A 48 -3.32 3.22 -2.74
CA ASP A 48 -2.51 2.03 -2.46
C ASP A 48 -1.76 1.51 -3.69
N SER A 49 -2.38 1.55 -4.87
CA SER A 49 -1.72 1.18 -6.12
C SER A 49 -0.56 2.13 -6.48
N GLY A 50 -0.74 3.43 -6.22
CA GLY A 50 0.31 4.44 -6.40
C GLY A 50 1.47 4.24 -5.40
N PHE A 51 1.15 3.92 -4.15
CA PHE A 51 2.16 3.58 -3.14
C PHE A 51 2.95 2.32 -3.49
N ALA A 52 2.28 1.25 -3.93
CA ALA A 52 2.96 0.03 -4.39
C ALA A 52 3.91 0.33 -5.56
N LEU A 53 3.47 1.10 -6.56
CA LEU A 53 4.32 1.51 -7.68
C LEU A 53 5.54 2.32 -7.24
N LYS A 54 5.38 3.21 -6.26
CA LYS A 54 6.48 4.01 -5.69
C LYS A 54 7.51 3.14 -4.96
N ILE A 55 7.04 2.15 -4.20
CA ILE A 55 7.90 1.18 -3.53
C ILE A 55 8.68 0.38 -4.59
N VAL A 56 7.99 -0.23 -5.56
CA VAL A 56 8.62 -1.07 -6.60
C VAL A 56 9.58 -0.26 -7.48
N SER A 57 9.26 0.99 -7.82
CA SER A 57 10.14 1.83 -8.64
C SER A 57 11.48 2.14 -7.96
N SER A 58 11.48 2.24 -6.62
CA SER A 58 12.69 2.45 -5.82
C SER A 58 13.67 1.27 -5.89
N TYR A 59 13.15 0.06 -6.19
CA TYR A 59 13.93 -1.19 -6.25
C TYR A 59 14.13 -1.72 -7.68
N LYS A 60 13.77 -0.93 -8.70
CA LYS A 60 13.81 -1.35 -10.10
C LYS A 60 15.19 -1.82 -10.56
N ASN A 61 16.26 -1.36 -9.92
CA ASN A 61 17.65 -1.74 -10.26
C ASN A 61 17.89 -3.25 -10.17
N ILE A 62 17.19 -3.96 -9.29
CA ILE A 62 17.35 -5.41 -9.07
C ILE A 62 17.06 -6.22 -10.34
N TRP A 63 16.06 -5.84 -11.14
CA TRP A 63 15.67 -6.55 -12.36
C TRP A 63 15.73 -5.66 -13.60
N LYS A 64 16.45 -4.54 -13.54
CA LYS A 64 16.53 -3.56 -14.63
C LYS A 64 17.15 -4.16 -15.90
N SER A 65 18.13 -5.05 -15.72
CA SER A 65 18.86 -5.75 -16.79
C SER A 65 17.98 -6.75 -17.56
N HIS A 66 16.88 -7.22 -16.96
CA HIS A 66 16.02 -8.22 -17.59
C HIS A 66 15.22 -7.62 -18.75
N PRO A 67 15.11 -8.30 -19.91
CA PRO A 67 14.37 -7.79 -21.08
C PRO A 67 12.89 -7.53 -20.78
N ARG A 68 12.31 -8.27 -19.83
CA ARG A 68 10.91 -8.16 -19.40
C ARG A 68 10.74 -7.39 -18.08
N ASN A 69 11.62 -6.45 -17.76
CA ASN A 69 11.61 -5.71 -16.50
C ASN A 69 10.25 -5.06 -16.14
N LYS A 70 9.51 -4.52 -17.13
CA LYS A 70 8.19 -3.92 -16.92
C LYS A 70 7.16 -4.95 -16.43
N LEU A 71 7.20 -6.16 -16.98
CA LEU A 71 6.32 -7.26 -16.57
C LEU A 71 6.64 -7.70 -15.15
N ILE A 72 7.93 -7.88 -14.83
CA ILE A 72 8.39 -8.23 -13.49
C ILE A 72 7.93 -7.18 -12.48
N SER A 73 8.13 -5.90 -12.76
CA SER A 73 7.62 -4.81 -11.92
C SER A 73 6.10 -4.88 -11.73
N SER A 74 5.33 -5.16 -12.78
CA SER A 74 3.87 -5.28 -12.66
C SER A 74 3.45 -6.47 -11.82
N VAL A 75 4.09 -7.63 -11.99
CA VAL A 75 3.83 -8.84 -11.18
C VAL A 75 4.12 -8.56 -9.71
N ILE A 76 5.31 -8.02 -9.39
CA ILE A 76 5.69 -7.68 -8.01
C ILE A 76 4.71 -6.68 -7.41
N THR A 77 4.33 -5.63 -8.16
CA THR A 77 3.36 -4.61 -7.70
C THR A 77 2.03 -5.26 -7.33
N ASN A 78 1.51 -6.16 -8.18
CA ASN A 78 0.24 -6.83 -7.92
C ASN A 78 0.32 -7.77 -6.70
N LEU A 79 1.42 -8.49 -6.52
CA LEU A 79 1.61 -9.38 -5.36
C LEU A 79 1.68 -8.60 -4.03
N ILE A 80 2.34 -7.44 -4.04
CA ILE A 80 2.36 -6.53 -2.90
C ILE A 80 0.95 -6.02 -2.59
N ILE A 81 0.20 -5.59 -3.61
CA ILE A 81 -1.20 -5.13 -3.46
C ILE A 81 -2.08 -6.24 -2.91
N TYR A 82 -1.94 -7.47 -3.42
CA TYR A 82 -2.68 -8.64 -2.94
C TYR A 82 -2.49 -8.83 -1.42
N ARG A 83 -1.23 -8.85 -0.97
CA ARG A 83 -0.92 -9.02 0.45
C ARG A 83 -1.46 -7.86 1.29
N ALA A 84 -1.21 -6.63 0.86
CA ALA A 84 -1.66 -5.45 1.58
C ALA A 84 -3.20 -5.40 1.70
N SER A 85 -3.90 -5.73 0.62
CA SER A 85 -5.36 -5.84 0.56
C SER A 85 -5.91 -6.91 1.50
N HIS A 86 -5.27 -8.07 1.56
CA HIS A 86 -5.67 -9.15 2.48
C HIS A 86 -5.67 -8.69 3.95
N TYR A 87 -4.73 -7.84 4.35
CA TYR A 87 -4.67 -7.28 5.71
C TYR A 87 -5.38 -5.93 5.86
N GLY A 88 -6.09 -5.44 4.84
CA GLY A 88 -6.81 -4.17 4.88
C GLY A 88 -5.93 -2.95 5.15
N ARG A 89 -4.66 -2.96 4.70
CA ARG A 89 -3.69 -1.89 4.93
C ARG A 89 -3.00 -1.46 3.64
N ALA A 90 -2.29 -0.33 3.71
CA ALA A 90 -1.46 0.13 2.61
C ALA A 90 -0.24 -0.79 2.36
N PRO A 91 0.25 -0.86 1.11
CA PRO A 91 1.51 -1.51 0.74
C PRO A 91 2.72 -0.94 1.49
N THR A 92 3.60 -1.83 1.93
CA THR A 92 4.83 -1.48 2.69
C THR A 92 6.08 -2.08 2.05
N ILE A 93 7.25 -1.58 2.45
CA ILE A 93 8.54 -2.13 2.02
C ILE A 93 8.71 -3.59 2.49
N ASN A 94 8.14 -3.96 3.63
CA ASN A 94 8.18 -5.34 4.13
C ASN A 94 7.41 -6.31 3.23
N ASP A 95 6.32 -5.86 2.58
CA ASP A 95 5.61 -6.65 1.58
C ASP A 95 6.49 -6.92 0.37
N LEU A 96 7.23 -5.91 -0.10
CA LEU A 96 8.18 -6.08 -1.19
C LEU A 96 9.26 -7.10 -0.80
N HIS A 97 9.89 -6.95 0.36
CA HIS A 97 10.95 -7.88 0.78
C HIS A 97 10.46 -9.32 0.90
N LEU A 98 9.25 -9.53 1.43
CA LEU A 98 8.66 -10.86 1.47
C LEU A 98 8.44 -11.42 0.06
N VAL A 99 7.85 -10.64 -0.85
CA VAL A 99 7.62 -11.07 -2.24
C VAL A 99 8.93 -11.41 -2.94
N LEU A 100 9.96 -10.57 -2.79
CA LEU A 100 11.29 -10.84 -3.35
C LEU A 100 11.93 -12.09 -2.74
N GLY A 101 11.80 -12.29 -1.43
CA GLY A 101 12.33 -13.45 -0.73
C GLY A 101 11.64 -14.75 -1.14
N LEU A 102 10.31 -14.76 -1.23
CA LEU A 102 9.54 -15.93 -1.66
C LEU A 102 9.83 -16.31 -3.12
N LEU A 103 9.94 -15.32 -4.01
CA LEU A 103 10.29 -15.54 -5.41
C LEU A 103 11.80 -15.70 -5.64
N ARG A 104 12.62 -15.61 -4.59
CA ARG A 104 14.10 -15.69 -4.63
C ARG A 104 14.74 -14.75 -5.65
N ILE A 105 14.16 -13.55 -5.79
CA ILE A 105 14.64 -12.53 -6.72
C ILE A 105 15.84 -11.82 -6.11
N SER A 106 16.92 -11.69 -6.90
CA SER A 106 18.13 -10.96 -6.54
C SER A 106 18.62 -10.13 -7.74
N GLU A 107 19.65 -9.31 -7.55
CA GLU A 107 20.16 -8.41 -8.60
C GLU A 107 20.61 -9.12 -9.88
N ASN A 108 21.01 -10.39 -9.75
CA ASN A 108 21.53 -11.20 -10.86
C ASN A 108 20.60 -12.35 -11.26
N ASN A 109 19.49 -12.54 -10.56
CA ASN A 109 18.62 -13.69 -10.78
C ASN A 109 17.14 -13.32 -10.58
N THR A 110 16.31 -13.69 -11.56
CA THR A 110 14.85 -13.55 -11.48
C THR A 110 14.17 -14.65 -10.66
N GLY A 111 14.94 -15.60 -10.12
CA GLY A 111 14.49 -16.61 -9.18
C GLY A 111 13.41 -17.49 -9.80
N GLU A 112 12.22 -17.50 -9.20
CA GLU A 112 11.07 -18.30 -9.65
C GLU A 112 10.34 -17.68 -10.88
N LEU A 113 10.71 -16.46 -11.30
CA LEU A 113 10.17 -15.80 -12.50
C LEU A 113 10.92 -16.22 -13.77
N ASN A 114 10.87 -17.50 -14.10
CA ASN A 114 11.41 -18.06 -15.35
C ASN A 114 10.57 -17.66 -16.57
N ASP A 115 11.09 -17.85 -17.78
CA ASP A 115 10.40 -17.45 -19.01
C ASP A 115 9.01 -18.07 -19.19
N GLU A 116 8.84 -19.33 -18.78
CA GLU A 116 7.55 -20.02 -18.79
C GLU A 116 6.54 -19.34 -17.85
N VAL A 117 6.96 -19.03 -16.62
CA VAL A 117 6.14 -18.34 -15.62
C VAL A 117 5.79 -16.93 -16.08
N LEU A 118 6.75 -16.22 -16.67
CA LEU A 118 6.52 -14.90 -17.26
C LEU A 118 5.55 -14.97 -18.44
N ASN A 119 5.61 -16.03 -19.27
CA ASN A 119 4.65 -16.26 -20.36
C ASN A 119 3.25 -16.60 -19.86
N MET A 120 3.11 -17.19 -18.67
CA MET A 120 1.81 -17.35 -18.02
C MET A 120 1.33 -16.01 -17.45
N CYS A 121 2.21 -15.26 -16.78
CA CYS A 121 1.90 -13.94 -16.23
C CYS A 121 1.36 -12.97 -17.28
N THR A 122 1.87 -13.02 -18.53
CA THR A 122 1.38 -12.16 -19.61
C THR A 122 -0.05 -12.48 -20.02
N LYS A 123 -0.50 -13.74 -19.94
CA LYS A 123 -1.85 -14.17 -20.28
C LYS A 123 -2.88 -13.82 -19.20
N ASP A 124 -2.44 -13.65 -17.96
CA ASP A 124 -3.34 -13.32 -16.86
C ASP A 124 -3.97 -11.92 -17.03
N LYS A 125 -5.26 -11.82 -16.67
CA LYS A 125 -5.98 -10.53 -16.54
C LYS A 125 -5.29 -9.62 -15.53
N THR A 126 -4.98 -10.16 -14.35
CA THR A 126 -4.12 -9.51 -13.36
C THR A 126 -2.77 -10.21 -13.33
N LYS A 127 -1.70 -9.50 -13.72
CA LYS A 127 -0.36 -10.09 -13.87
C LYS A 127 0.10 -10.74 -12.57
N GLY A 128 0.42 -12.03 -12.61
CA GLY A 128 0.93 -12.79 -11.47
C GLY A 128 -0.15 -13.39 -10.57
N LEU A 129 -1.43 -13.36 -10.96
CA LEU A 129 -2.53 -13.95 -10.18
C LEU A 129 -2.30 -15.45 -9.89
N HIS A 130 -1.77 -16.20 -10.86
CA HIS A 130 -1.51 -17.62 -10.66
C HIS A 130 -0.45 -17.90 -9.58
N LEU A 131 0.49 -16.98 -9.36
CA LEU A 131 1.56 -17.13 -8.37
C LEU A 131 1.02 -17.20 -6.94
N ILE A 132 -0.13 -16.55 -6.68
CA ILE A 132 -0.80 -16.59 -5.38
C ILE A 132 -1.21 -18.02 -4.99
N LYS A 133 -1.48 -18.88 -5.97
CA LYS A 133 -1.80 -20.30 -5.72
C LYS A 133 -0.56 -21.15 -5.46
N LEU A 134 0.61 -20.71 -5.93
CA LEU A 134 1.86 -21.47 -5.86
C LEU A 134 2.67 -21.11 -4.60
N PHE A 135 2.59 -19.86 -4.15
CA PHE A 135 3.36 -19.36 -3.02
C PHE A 135 2.44 -18.77 -1.95
N ASN A 136 2.77 -19.02 -0.68
CA ASN A 136 2.04 -18.42 0.43
C ASN A 136 2.54 -17.01 0.72
N PHE A 137 1.85 -16.01 0.20
CA PHE A 137 2.16 -14.59 0.45
C PHE A 137 1.50 -14.03 1.71
N LEU A 138 0.72 -14.84 2.44
CA LEU A 138 -0.08 -14.43 3.61
C LEU A 138 0.48 -14.93 4.95
N THR A 139 1.67 -15.52 4.92
CA THR A 139 2.51 -15.74 6.11
C THR A 139 3.17 -14.44 6.59
#